data_AF-A0A1M3KZK6-F1
#
_entry.id   AF-A0A1M3KZK6-F1
#
_cell.length_a   1.000
_cell.length_b   1.000
_cell.length_c   1.000
_cell.angle_alpha   90.00
_cell.angle_beta   90.00
_cell.angle_gamma   90.00
#
_symmetry.space_group_name_H-M   'P 1'
#
loop_
_entity.id
_entity.type
_entity.pdbx_description
1 polymer ?
#
loop_
_entity_poly.entity_id
_entity_poly.type
_entity_poly.pdbx_seq_one_letter_code
_entity_poly.pdbx_strand_id
1 'polypeptide(L)'
;MFEELKQILKRVESNSTKPESSVKQDVISTSDLANITNQVSQSEELILQKFEQLEQAQTAPKKVHHRISIDITSSRVFIIIMVIGHMLLVSLFFHYRQREVINNLSDNDLKYRYIKAFNKADSVSVYKLEDIFEYNRDSKVIKEIRESVERYEQEVIDRAKRMEQAKLKEEEAKRLQNEASKLKSK
;
A
#
# COMPACT_ATOMS: atom_id res chain seq x y z
N MET A 1 -1.97 63.38 -16.61
CA MET A 1 -0.62 62.78 -16.54
C MET A 1 0.27 63.12 -17.73
N PHE A 2 -0.16 62.97 -18.99
CA PHE A 2 0.70 63.32 -20.14
C PHE A 2 0.95 64.83 -20.33
N GLU A 3 0.01 65.68 -19.91
CA GLU A 3 0.13 67.15 -20.00
C GLU A 3 1.15 67.74 -19.01
N GLU A 4 1.36 67.11 -17.86
CA GLU A 4 2.35 67.56 -16.86
C GLU A 4 3.78 67.34 -17.37
N LEU A 5 4.02 66.22 -18.06
CA LEU A 5 5.31 65.93 -18.70
C LEU A 5 5.61 66.94 -19.82
N LYS A 6 4.58 67.38 -20.56
CA LYS A 6 4.72 68.37 -21.63
C LYS A 6 5.06 69.76 -21.08
N GLN A 7 4.51 70.13 -19.92
CA GLN A 7 4.87 71.36 -19.23
C GLN A 7 6.30 71.35 -18.69
N ILE A 8 6.74 70.22 -18.14
CA ILE A 8 8.10 70.08 -17.62
C ILE A 8 9.11 70.14 -18.76
N LEU A 9 8.85 69.45 -19.88
CA LEU A 9 9.73 69.47 -21.05
C LEU A 9 9.84 70.88 -21.65
N LYS A 10 8.72 71.62 -21.74
CA LYS A 10 8.69 73.02 -22.21
C LYS A 10 9.46 73.96 -21.28
N ARG A 11 9.47 73.70 -19.97
CA ARG A 11 10.25 74.46 -18.97
C ARG A 11 11.74 74.14 -19.04
N VAL A 12 12.12 72.91 -19.39
CA VAL A 12 13.53 72.54 -19.58
C VAL A 12 14.06 73.13 -20.89
N GLU A 13 13.27 73.08 -21.96
CA GLU A 13 13.63 73.63 -23.27
C GLU A 13 13.78 75.16 -23.25
N SER A 14 12.95 75.88 -22.46
CA SER A 14 13.11 77.33 -22.28
C SER A 14 14.38 77.75 -21.54
N ASN A 15 14.99 76.84 -20.77
CA ASN A 15 16.16 77.11 -19.95
C ASN A 15 17.49 76.82 -20.66
N SER A 16 17.46 76.23 -21.86
CA SER A 16 18.65 75.81 -22.61
C SER A 16 19.09 76.76 -23.72
N THR A 17 18.46 77.93 -23.89
CA THR A 17 18.90 78.94 -24.87
C THR A 17 19.08 80.31 -24.23
N LYS A 18 20.28 80.61 -23.73
CA LYS A 18 21.18 81.70 -24.19
C LYS A 18 22.38 81.84 -23.24
N PRO A 19 23.61 82.13 -23.74
CA PRO A 19 24.87 81.77 -23.07
C PRO A 19 25.48 82.96 -22.32
N GLU A 20 26.40 82.68 -21.40
CA GLU A 20 27.59 83.50 -21.26
C GLU A 20 28.74 82.77 -20.56
N SER A 21 29.92 83.06 -21.08
CA SER A 21 31.24 82.45 -20.92
C SER A 21 31.94 82.78 -19.60
N SER A 22 32.73 81.83 -19.07
CA SER A 22 34.18 82.04 -18.85
C SER A 22 34.87 80.74 -18.44
N VAL A 23 36.01 80.48 -19.08
CA VAL A 23 36.91 79.33 -18.91
C VAL A 23 37.59 79.38 -17.54
N LYS A 24 37.63 78.25 -16.80
CA LYS A 24 38.80 77.86 -15.98
C LYS A 24 38.99 76.34 -15.99
N GLN A 25 40.17 75.97 -16.47
CA GLN A 25 40.80 74.67 -16.45
C GLN A 25 41.13 74.32 -15.00
N ASP A 26 40.66 73.17 -14.50
CA ASP A 26 41.09 72.67 -13.20
C ASP A 26 41.35 71.16 -13.24
N VAL A 27 42.50 70.82 -12.69
CA VAL A 27 43.12 69.51 -12.69
C VAL A 27 42.32 68.62 -11.73
N ILE A 28 41.93 67.40 -12.15
CA ILE A 28 41.26 66.43 -11.26
C ILE A 28 42.16 66.23 -10.04
N SER A 29 41.73 66.75 -8.88
CA SER A 29 42.49 66.65 -7.64
C SER A 29 42.53 65.19 -7.18
N THR A 30 43.69 64.75 -6.70
CA THR A 30 43.92 63.39 -6.19
C THR A 30 42.96 62.99 -5.06
N SER A 31 42.37 63.97 -4.38
CA SER A 31 41.30 63.81 -3.38
C SER A 31 39.99 63.29 -3.97
N ASP A 32 39.63 63.68 -5.19
CA ASP A 32 38.35 63.29 -5.81
C ASP A 32 38.42 61.85 -6.31
N LEU A 33 39.57 61.45 -6.86
CA LEU A 33 39.83 60.06 -7.26
C LEU A 33 39.88 59.12 -6.05
N ALA A 34 40.46 59.57 -4.93
CA ALA A 34 40.45 58.81 -3.68
C ALA A 34 39.03 58.65 -3.12
N ASN A 35 38.20 59.69 -3.20
CA ASN A 35 36.82 59.63 -2.73
C ASN A 35 35.94 58.71 -3.60
N ILE A 36 36.11 58.77 -4.92
CA ILE A 36 35.43 57.85 -5.86
C ILE A 36 35.87 56.41 -5.60
N THR A 37 37.17 56.15 -5.45
CA THR A 37 37.69 54.81 -5.14
C THR A 37 37.08 54.26 -3.85
N ASN A 38 37.00 55.08 -2.80
CA ASN A 38 36.39 54.68 -1.54
C ASN A 38 34.89 54.37 -1.67
N GLN A 39 34.15 55.17 -2.46
CA GLN A 39 32.73 54.89 -2.72
C GLN A 39 32.53 53.62 -3.55
N VAL A 40 33.41 53.36 -4.53
CA VAL A 40 33.37 52.14 -5.33
C VAL A 40 33.67 50.93 -4.45
N SER A 41 34.73 50.94 -3.64
CA SER A 41 35.02 49.85 -2.70
C SER A 41 33.91 49.64 -1.68
N GLN A 42 33.28 50.71 -1.18
CA GLN A 42 32.13 50.60 -0.29
C GLN A 42 30.91 49.97 -0.99
N SER A 43 30.72 50.26 -2.29
CA SER A 43 29.65 49.66 -3.07
C SER A 43 29.89 48.18 -3.37
N GLU A 44 31.15 47.78 -3.60
CA GLU A 44 31.54 46.38 -3.83
C GLU A 44 31.33 45.53 -2.58
N GLU A 45 31.74 46.03 -1.41
CA GLU A 45 31.48 45.38 -0.11
C GLU A 45 29.98 45.17 0.13
N LEU A 46 29.16 46.19 -0.18
CA LEU A 46 27.71 46.11 -0.03
C LEU A 46 27.08 45.11 -1.01
N ILE A 47 27.58 45.03 -2.25
CA ILE A 47 27.14 44.06 -3.24
C ILE A 47 27.48 42.64 -2.79
N LEU A 48 28.70 42.40 -2.30
CA LEU A 48 29.12 41.09 -1.79
C LEU A 48 28.28 40.67 -0.58
N GLN A 49 28.03 41.58 0.36
CA GLN A 49 27.18 41.33 1.52
C GLN A 49 25.74 40.96 1.10
N LYS A 50 25.18 41.67 0.11
CA LYS A 50 23.84 41.36 -0.42
C LYS A 50 23.82 40.02 -1.16
N PHE A 51 24.88 39.69 -1.87
CA PHE A 51 25.00 38.41 -2.56
C PHE A 51 25.10 37.24 -1.59
N GLU A 52 25.88 37.39 -0.51
CA GLU A 52 25.99 36.39 0.56
C GLU A 52 24.67 36.19 1.30
N GLN A 53 23.92 37.28 1.56
CA GLN A 53 22.56 37.20 2.11
C GLN A 53 21.59 36.47 1.17
N LEU A 54 21.71 36.65 -0.15
CA LEU A 54 20.88 35.96 -1.14
C LEU A 54 21.25 34.48 -1.27
N GLU A 55 22.54 34.14 -1.24
CA GLU A 55 22.97 32.74 -1.18
C GLU A 55 22.50 32.07 0.11
N GLN A 56 22.59 32.74 1.25
CA GLN A 56 22.10 32.20 2.53
C GLN A 56 20.57 32.04 2.55
N ALA A 57 19.84 32.94 1.89
CA ALA A 57 18.40 32.84 1.73
C ALA A 57 17.98 31.75 0.71
N GLN A 58 18.83 31.44 -0.28
CA GLN A 58 18.59 30.42 -1.29
C GLN A 58 19.00 29.01 -0.82
N THR A 59 20.03 28.90 0.02
CA THR A 59 20.48 27.65 0.66
C THR A 59 19.62 27.25 1.86
N ALA A 60 18.80 28.18 2.39
CA ALA A 60 17.77 27.84 3.36
C ALA A 60 16.77 26.85 2.72
N PRO A 61 16.50 25.69 3.34
CA PRO A 61 15.69 24.65 2.72
C PRO A 61 14.27 25.18 2.46
N LYS A 62 13.94 25.38 1.18
CA LYS A 62 12.58 25.73 0.74
C LYS A 62 11.64 24.58 1.08
N LYS A 63 10.97 24.65 2.25
CA LYS A 63 9.92 23.70 2.63
C LYS A 63 8.76 23.84 1.65
N VAL A 64 8.76 23.01 0.61
CA VAL A 64 7.63 22.88 -0.31
C VAL A 64 6.55 22.08 0.41
N HIS A 65 5.59 22.78 1.00
CA HIS A 65 4.39 22.14 1.53
C HIS A 65 3.51 21.67 0.37
N HIS A 66 3.52 20.37 0.07
CA HIS A 66 2.48 19.75 -0.75
C HIS A 66 1.19 19.68 0.07
N ARG A 67 0.36 20.73 -0.04
CA ARG A 67 -1.02 20.69 0.46
C ARG A 67 -1.90 20.11 -0.65
N ILE A 68 -2.35 18.88 -0.44
CA ILE A 68 -3.42 18.29 -1.26
C ILE A 68 -4.73 18.87 -0.73
N SER A 69 -5.19 19.97 -1.34
CA SER A 69 -6.53 20.51 -1.10
C SER A 69 -7.51 19.80 -2.02
N ILE A 70 -8.29 18.89 -1.47
CA ILE A 70 -9.40 18.25 -2.18
C ILE A 70 -10.58 19.22 -2.11
N ASP A 71 -10.83 19.94 -3.20
CA ASP A 71 -11.97 20.84 -3.32
C ASP A 71 -13.22 20.04 -3.71
N ILE A 72 -14.10 19.76 -2.73
CA ILE A 72 -15.31 18.93 -2.89
C ILE A 72 -16.46 19.75 -3.51
N THR A 73 -16.19 20.92 -4.09
CA THR A 73 -17.22 21.79 -4.67
C THR A 73 -17.85 21.21 -5.95
N SER A 74 -17.21 20.24 -6.61
CA SER A 74 -17.77 19.57 -7.80
C SER A 74 -18.73 18.43 -7.43
N SER A 75 -20.03 18.66 -7.66
CA SER A 75 -21.10 17.68 -7.38
C SER A 75 -20.86 16.30 -8.01
N ARG A 76 -20.25 16.25 -9.20
CA ARG A 76 -19.91 15.00 -9.89
C ARG A 76 -18.86 14.17 -9.15
N VAL A 77 -17.82 14.80 -8.60
CA VAL A 77 -16.75 14.09 -7.89
C VAL A 77 -17.28 13.52 -6.58
N PHE A 78 -18.12 14.26 -5.87
CA PHE A 78 -18.78 13.77 -4.66
C PHE A 78 -19.66 12.54 -4.94
N ILE A 79 -20.45 12.57 -6.02
CA ILE A 79 -21.28 11.41 -6.43
C ILE A 79 -20.40 10.20 -6.75
N ILE A 80 -19.29 10.38 -7.48
CA ILE A 80 -18.38 9.27 -7.82
C ILE A 80 -17.77 8.66 -6.56
N ILE A 81 -17.31 9.47 -5.61
CA ILE A 81 -16.76 8.99 -4.34
C ILE A 81 -17.83 8.22 -3.55
N MET A 82 -19.07 8.71 -3.53
CA MET A 82 -20.19 8.02 -2.90
C MET A 82 -20.49 6.67 -3.56
N VAL A 83 -20.52 6.61 -4.89
CA VAL A 83 -20.75 5.36 -5.64
C VAL A 83 -19.63 4.35 -5.38
N ILE A 84 -18.37 4.78 -5.43
CA ILE A 84 -17.22 3.91 -5.14
C ILE A 84 -17.28 3.41 -3.69
N GLY A 85 -17.54 4.31 -2.73
CA GLY A 85 -17.69 3.94 -1.32
C GLY A 85 -18.82 2.92 -1.11
N HIS A 86 -19.95 3.12 -1.79
CA HIS A 86 -21.08 2.19 -1.70
C HIS A 86 -20.76 0.83 -2.34
N MET A 87 -20.09 0.81 -3.49
CA MET A 87 -19.59 -0.42 -4.14
C MET A 87 -18.64 -1.21 -3.22
N LEU A 88 -17.71 -0.51 -2.56
CA LEU A 88 -16.79 -1.15 -1.62
C LEU A 88 -17.52 -1.74 -0.41
N LEU A 89 -18.52 -1.05 0.14
CA LEU A 89 -19.35 -1.56 1.23
C LEU A 89 -20.11 -2.82 0.83
N VAL A 90 -20.75 -2.82 -0.35
CA VAL A 90 -21.47 -3.99 -0.88
C VAL A 90 -20.51 -5.15 -1.12
N SER A 91 -19.33 -4.89 -1.69
CA SER A 91 -18.29 -5.90 -1.88
C SER A 91 -17.82 -6.51 -0.57
N LEU A 92 -17.57 -5.69 0.45
CA LEU A 92 -17.18 -6.17 1.77
C LEU A 92 -18.27 -7.01 2.44
N PHE A 93 -19.53 -6.58 2.33
CA PHE A 93 -20.67 -7.34 2.82
C PHE A 93 -20.77 -8.70 2.13
N PHE A 94 -20.65 -8.73 0.80
CA PHE A 94 -20.66 -9.97 0.04
C PHE A 94 -19.52 -10.90 0.46
N HIS A 95 -18.31 -10.36 0.64
CA HIS A 95 -17.15 -11.12 1.08
C HIS A 95 -17.37 -11.72 2.49
N TYR A 96 -17.97 -10.96 3.41
CA TYR A 96 -18.31 -11.45 4.74
C TYR A 96 -19.34 -12.60 4.68
N ARG A 97 -20.42 -12.42 3.92
CA ARG A 97 -21.46 -13.44 3.71
C ARG A 97 -20.88 -14.70 3.07
N GLN A 98 -19.99 -14.54 2.10
CA GLN A 98 -19.32 -15.66 1.44
C GLN A 98 -18.43 -16.43 2.43
N ARG A 99 -17.71 -15.73 3.30
CA ARG A 99 -16.90 -16.35 4.37
C ARG A 99 -17.75 -17.15 5.34
N GLU A 100 -18.90 -16.62 5.76
CA GLU A 100 -19.86 -17.33 6.61
C GLU A 100 -20.33 -18.65 5.97
N VAL A 101 -20.75 -18.59 4.70
CA VAL A 101 -21.19 -19.77 3.94
C VAL A 101 -20.07 -20.80 3.78
N ILE A 102 -18.85 -20.37 3.45
CA ILE A 102 -17.69 -21.27 3.31
C ILE A 102 -17.38 -21.97 4.64
N ASN A 103 -17.41 -21.24 5.75
CA ASN A 103 -17.18 -21.82 7.06
C ASN A 103 -18.24 -22.86 7.40
N ASN A 104 -19.52 -22.56 7.14
CA ASN A 104 -20.62 -23.49 7.40
C ASN A 104 -20.52 -24.76 6.54
N LEU A 105 -20.09 -24.62 5.28
CA LEU A 105 -19.82 -25.77 4.39
C LEU A 105 -18.69 -26.66 4.92
N SER A 106 -17.57 -26.06 5.34
CA SER A 106 -16.46 -26.80 5.95
C SER A 106 -16.89 -27.51 7.24
N ASP A 107 -17.69 -26.83 8.07
CA ASP A 107 -18.16 -27.39 9.33
C ASP A 107 -19.12 -28.55 9.09
N ASN A 108 -20.02 -28.46 8.09
CA ASN A 108 -20.89 -29.56 7.69
C ASN A 108 -20.14 -30.75 7.09
N ASP A 109 -19.10 -30.53 6.28
CA ASP A 109 -18.24 -31.63 5.79
C ASP A 109 -17.61 -32.39 6.96
N LEU A 110 -17.06 -31.65 7.93
CA LEU A 110 -16.44 -32.25 9.10
C LEU A 110 -17.45 -33.02 9.97
N LYS A 111 -18.65 -32.47 10.18
CA LYS A 111 -19.75 -33.17 10.88
C LYS A 111 -20.10 -34.49 10.19
N TYR A 112 -20.26 -34.48 8.88
CA TYR A 112 -20.58 -35.68 8.10
C TYR A 112 -19.49 -36.73 8.18
N ARG A 113 -18.22 -36.34 7.95
CA ARG A 113 -17.08 -37.27 8.04
C ARG A 113 -16.93 -37.86 9.43
N TYR A 114 -17.16 -37.08 10.48
CA TYR A 114 -17.16 -37.57 11.86
C TYR A 114 -18.24 -38.62 12.14
N ILE A 115 -19.48 -38.34 11.75
CA ILE A 115 -20.59 -39.30 11.91
C ILE A 115 -20.30 -40.59 11.15
N LYS A 116 -19.79 -40.47 9.91
CA LYS A 116 -19.43 -41.61 9.06
C LYS A 116 -18.29 -42.44 9.64
N ALA A 117 -17.24 -41.79 10.17
CA ALA A 117 -16.06 -42.46 10.72
C ALA A 117 -16.39 -43.27 11.99
N PHE A 118 -17.18 -42.68 12.89
CA PHE A 118 -17.44 -43.26 14.21
C PHE A 118 -18.82 -43.93 14.36
N ASN A 119 -19.59 -44.02 13.27
CA ASN A 119 -20.96 -44.55 13.23
C ASN A 119 -21.89 -43.91 14.28
N LYS A 120 -21.68 -42.62 14.56
CA LYS A 120 -22.39 -41.82 15.59
C LYS A 120 -23.64 -41.17 15.03
N ALA A 121 -24.55 -41.98 14.47
CA ALA A 121 -25.81 -41.53 13.89
C ALA A 121 -26.98 -41.51 14.90
N ASP A 122 -26.71 -41.69 16.19
CA ASP A 122 -27.73 -41.60 17.22
C ASP A 122 -28.15 -40.14 17.46
N SER A 123 -29.40 -39.94 17.88
CA SER A 123 -29.95 -38.59 18.07
C SER A 123 -29.18 -37.78 19.12
N VAL A 124 -28.63 -38.43 20.14
CA VAL A 124 -27.90 -37.78 21.23
C VAL A 124 -26.51 -37.34 20.77
N SER A 125 -25.80 -38.17 20.02
CA SER A 125 -24.48 -37.83 19.47
C SER A 125 -24.57 -36.70 18.45
N VAL A 126 -25.59 -36.74 17.57
CA VAL A 126 -25.83 -35.71 16.58
C VAL A 126 -26.18 -34.40 17.26
N TYR A 127 -27.05 -34.41 18.28
CA TYR A 127 -27.38 -33.22 19.05
C TYR A 127 -26.14 -32.60 19.72
N LYS A 128 -25.29 -33.40 20.38
CA LYS A 128 -24.05 -32.91 20.99
C LYS A 128 -23.08 -32.33 19.95
N LEU A 129 -23.03 -32.94 18.76
CA LEU A 129 -22.19 -32.46 17.67
C LEU A 129 -22.72 -31.13 17.13
N GLU A 130 -24.03 -30.99 16.95
CA GLU A 130 -24.65 -29.71 16.59
C GLU A 130 -24.41 -28.64 17.66
N ASP A 131 -24.51 -28.98 18.95
CA ASP A 131 -24.21 -28.07 20.04
C ASP A 131 -22.79 -27.51 19.99
N ILE A 132 -21.78 -28.36 19.75
CA ILE A 132 -20.37 -27.95 19.65
C ILE A 132 -20.09 -27.07 18.43
N PHE A 133 -20.86 -27.17 17.36
CA PHE A 133 -20.59 -26.44 16.12
C PHE A 133 -21.43 -25.17 15.97
N GLU A 134 -22.66 -25.17 16.49
CA GLU A 134 -23.63 -24.08 16.31
C GLU A 134 -23.80 -23.26 17.59
N TYR A 135 -24.21 -23.89 18.70
CA TYR A 135 -24.66 -23.17 19.90
C TYR A 135 -23.53 -22.82 20.87
N ASN A 136 -22.70 -23.80 21.20
CA ASN A 136 -21.57 -23.72 22.13
C ASN A 136 -20.26 -23.96 21.38
N ARG A 137 -19.96 -23.06 20.42
CA ARG A 137 -18.85 -23.23 19.49
C ARG A 137 -17.49 -23.25 20.19
N ASP A 138 -16.89 -24.44 20.32
CA ASP A 138 -15.55 -24.63 20.87
C ASP A 138 -14.55 -25.03 19.78
N SER A 139 -13.66 -24.08 19.43
CA SER A 139 -12.65 -24.28 18.41
C SER A 139 -11.62 -25.35 18.77
N LYS A 140 -11.37 -25.62 20.06
CA LYS A 140 -10.47 -26.68 20.50
C LYS A 140 -11.10 -28.05 20.25
N VAL A 141 -12.37 -28.21 20.66
CA VAL A 141 -13.11 -29.46 20.45
C VAL A 141 -13.31 -29.74 18.97
N ILE A 142 -13.63 -28.73 18.16
CA ILE A 142 -13.73 -28.87 16.69
C ILE A 142 -12.39 -29.32 16.09
N LYS A 143 -11.26 -28.81 16.60
CA LYS A 143 -9.93 -29.25 16.17
C LYS A 143 -9.66 -30.70 16.55
N GLU A 144 -10.00 -31.12 17.77
CA GLU A 144 -9.87 -32.51 18.20
C GLU A 144 -10.73 -33.47 17.38
N ILE A 145 -11.94 -33.05 17.02
CA ILE A 145 -12.84 -33.77 16.10
C ILE A 145 -12.16 -33.94 14.75
N ARG A 146 -11.60 -32.87 14.17
CA ARG A 146 -10.85 -32.93 12.91
C ARG A 146 -9.68 -33.91 12.96
N GLU A 147 -8.83 -33.78 13.97
CA GLU A 147 -7.67 -34.67 14.13
C GLU A 147 -8.10 -36.14 14.31
N SER A 148 -9.21 -36.38 15.00
CA SER A 148 -9.75 -37.73 15.19
C SER A 148 -10.28 -38.34 13.89
N VAL A 149 -10.97 -37.55 13.07
CA VAL A 149 -11.41 -37.96 11.72
C VAL A 149 -10.21 -38.25 10.82
N GLU A 150 -9.23 -37.35 10.79
CA GLU A 150 -8.03 -37.51 9.97
C GLU A 150 -7.25 -38.77 10.33
N ARG A 151 -7.05 -39.04 11.64
CA ARG A 151 -6.43 -40.28 12.11
C ARG A 151 -7.19 -41.52 11.66
N TYR A 152 -8.52 -41.53 11.82
CA TYR A 152 -9.35 -42.65 11.40
C TYR A 152 -9.22 -42.92 9.89
N GLU A 153 -9.28 -41.86 9.07
CA GLU A 153 -9.16 -42.00 7.61
C GLU A 153 -7.78 -42.53 7.19
N GLN A 154 -6.71 -42.08 7.84
CA GLN A 154 -5.36 -42.62 7.63
C GLN A 154 -5.29 -44.11 8.00
N GLU A 155 -5.83 -44.50 9.15
CA GLU A 155 -5.86 -45.90 9.58
C GLU A 155 -6.65 -46.80 8.61
N VAL A 156 -7.75 -46.30 8.06
CA VAL A 156 -8.55 -47.01 7.05
C VAL A 156 -7.74 -47.22 5.77
N ILE A 157 -7.03 -46.20 5.30
CA ILE A 157 -6.17 -46.29 4.11
C ILE A 157 -5.04 -47.30 4.35
N ASP A 158 -4.37 -47.21 5.49
CA ASP A 158 -3.27 -48.12 5.83
C ASP A 158 -3.73 -49.56 5.98
N ARG A 159 -4.93 -49.77 6.54
CA ARG A 159 -5.55 -51.09 6.62
C ARG A 159 -5.89 -51.63 5.23
N ALA A 160 -6.45 -50.81 4.35
CA ALA A 160 -6.76 -51.20 2.98
C ALA A 160 -5.49 -51.60 2.22
N LYS A 161 -4.42 -50.79 2.32
CA LYS A 161 -3.12 -51.08 1.71
C LYS A 161 -2.51 -52.38 2.23
N ARG A 162 -2.53 -52.59 3.55
CA ARG A 162 -2.05 -53.85 4.15
C ARG A 162 -2.86 -55.07 3.69
N MET A 163 -4.18 -54.91 3.55
CA MET A 163 -5.04 -55.98 3.05
C MET A 163 -4.75 -56.32 1.59
N GLU A 164 -4.53 -55.32 0.74
CA GLU A 164 -4.14 -55.53 -0.65
C GLU A 164 -2.79 -56.25 -0.77
N GLN A 165 -1.79 -55.81 0.00
CA GLN A 165 -0.49 -56.50 0.07
C GLN A 165 -0.61 -57.94 0.57
N ALA A 166 -1.50 -58.21 1.53
CA ALA A 166 -1.75 -59.56 2.02
C ALA A 166 -2.34 -60.45 0.93
N LYS A 167 -3.30 -59.93 0.14
CA LYS A 167 -3.89 -60.66 -1.00
C LYS A 167 -2.86 -61.00 -2.08
N LEU A 168 -2.01 -60.04 -2.45
CA LEU A 168 -0.95 -60.27 -3.45
C LEU A 168 0.02 -61.37 -3.00
N LYS A 169 0.43 -61.35 -1.72
CA LYS A 169 1.30 -62.39 -1.13
C LYS A 169 0.60 -63.76 -1.07
N GLU A 170 -0.70 -63.79 -0.79
CA GLU A 170 -1.48 -65.04 -0.78
C GLU A 170 -1.57 -65.64 -2.18
N GLU A 171 -1.80 -64.82 -3.22
CA GLU A 171 -1.81 -65.25 -4.62
C GLU A 171 -0.43 -65.77 -5.06
N GLU A 172 0.64 -65.08 -4.70
CA GLU A 172 2.01 -65.53 -4.98
C GLU A 172 2.33 -66.86 -4.27
N ALA A 173 1.97 -67.00 -2.99
CA ALA A 173 2.16 -68.24 -2.24
C ALA A 173 1.39 -69.41 -2.85
N LYS A 174 0.14 -69.19 -3.28
CA LYS A 174 -0.67 -70.19 -4.00
C LYS A 174 -0.02 -70.59 -5.32
N ARG A 175 0.52 -69.63 -6.08
CA ARG A 175 1.23 -69.92 -7.34
C ARG A 175 2.48 -70.77 -7.10
N LEU A 176 3.32 -70.39 -6.13
CA LEU A 176 4.53 -71.14 -5.78
C LEU A 176 4.21 -72.55 -5.26
N GLN A 177 3.14 -72.72 -4.48
CA GLN A 177 2.68 -74.03 -4.01
C GLN A 177 2.22 -74.94 -5.16
N ASN A 178 1.49 -74.36 -6.14
CA ASN A 178 1.06 -75.08 -7.34
C ASN A 178 2.25 -75.47 -8.24
N GLU A 179 3.27 -74.62 -8.37
CA GLU A 179 4.49 -74.95 -9.10
C GLU A 179 5.29 -76.06 -8.40
N ALA A 180 5.47 -75.96 -7.07
CA ALA A 180 6.18 -76.97 -6.29
C ALA A 180 5.49 -78.35 -6.31
N SER A 181 4.15 -78.38 -6.28
CA SER A 181 3.39 -79.64 -6.39
C SER A 181 3.50 -80.26 -7.78
N LYS A 182 3.44 -79.47 -8.86
CA LYS A 182 3.68 -79.95 -10.23
C LYS A 182 5.09 -80.53 -10.41
N LEU A 183 6.11 -79.92 -9.79
CA LEU A 183 7.48 -80.41 -9.83
C LEU A 183 7.64 -81.75 -9.09
N LYS A 184 6.93 -81.96 -7.97
CA LYS A 184 6.97 -83.23 -7.22
C LYS A 184 6.27 -84.40 -7.92
N SER A 185 5.32 -84.12 -8.83
CA SER A 185 4.58 -85.15 -9.56
C SER A 185 5.24 -85.59 -10.88
N LYS A 186 6.43 -85.08 -11.21
CA LYS A 186 7.19 -85.38 -12.42
C LYS A 186 8.43 -86.19 -12.09
#